data_AF-A0ABC8D023-F1
#
_entry.id   AF-A0ABC8D023-F1
#
_cell.length_a   1.000
_cell.length_b   1.000
_cell.length_c   1.000
_cell.angle_alpha   90.00
_cell.angle_beta   90.00
_cell.angle_gamma   90.00
#
_symmetry.space_group_name_H-M   'P 1'
#
loop_
_entity.id
_entity.type
_entity.pdbx_description
1 polymer ?
#
loop_
_entity_poly.entity_id
_entity_poly.type
_entity_poly.pdbx_seq_one_letter_code
_entity_poly.pdbx_strand_id
1 'polypeptide(L)'
;MGNDIAYKIKEHMDADLYSKYVTKELIVETSLEYKHPHCKESNLNSLNDKHYFKKEDFNFKKIVKKSFQDYDAIIFISSTGIAVRAIATFIQSKDKDPAVIVIDNTGKYVISLLSGHLGGANELTEKIAKTIEAEPIITTATDNLNIKAPDIVAKENNLVIEDLKKAKEIAALLVNGQKVAFIDEDSLIDFPKGYVHNIEDAKGIVFVTNKLYIDKTFLNENEQFISENESTYKKENLTSKETVISKYEEENINPINKSVQLTIKHEDLEKQRLNNKCILKLIRKNIVLGIGCRKNYDDITMKESVIKVLKEENIDLKSINSIVSVEIKKDEKAIKELSKFLGCPFITYSLEEIKKVEHKFKGSDFVRKTIGVGSVCEPSIELKGGKIIKEKQKLTGMTLAIGKV
;
A
#
# COMPACT_ATOMS: atom_id res chain seq x y z
N MET A 1 -3.94 -40.15 19.08
CA MET A 1 -3.66 -38.72 19.27
C MET A 1 -3.16 -38.04 18.00
N GLY A 2 -1.94 -38.30 17.52
CA GLY A 2 -1.44 -37.63 16.29
C GLY A 2 -2.25 -37.91 15.03
N ASN A 3 -2.77 -39.13 14.86
CA ASN A 3 -3.65 -39.48 13.75
C ASN A 3 -4.99 -38.72 13.80
N ASP A 4 -5.56 -38.54 14.99
CA ASP A 4 -6.86 -37.85 15.17
C ASP A 4 -6.75 -36.37 14.79
N ILE A 5 -5.63 -35.72 15.15
CA ILE A 5 -5.29 -34.36 14.73
C ILE A 5 -5.21 -34.28 13.20
N ALA A 6 -4.51 -35.23 12.58
CA ALA A 6 -4.37 -35.27 11.12
C ALA A 6 -5.73 -35.42 10.40
N TYR A 7 -6.63 -36.25 10.93
CA TYR A 7 -7.97 -36.42 10.37
C TYR A 7 -8.80 -35.14 10.49
N LYS A 8 -8.84 -34.50 11.66
CA LYS A 8 -9.54 -33.21 11.83
C LYS A 8 -9.07 -32.16 10.83
N ILE A 9 -7.75 -32.08 10.61
CA ILE A 9 -7.19 -31.14 9.62
C ILE A 9 -7.69 -31.48 8.21
N LYS A 10 -7.66 -32.76 7.84
CA LYS A 10 -8.09 -33.22 6.51
C LYS A 10 -9.58 -33.02 6.23
N GLU A 11 -10.43 -33.04 7.25
CA GLU A 11 -11.86 -32.73 7.11
C GLU A 11 -12.12 -31.27 6.70
N HIS A 12 -11.21 -30.37 7.06
CA HIS A 12 -11.35 -28.93 6.82
C HIS A 12 -10.38 -28.39 5.75
N MET A 13 -9.43 -29.19 5.28
CA MET A 13 -8.35 -28.78 4.39
C MET A 13 -7.99 -29.90 3.39
N ASP A 14 -7.65 -29.54 2.16
CA ASP A 14 -7.12 -30.50 1.18
C ASP A 14 -5.67 -30.88 1.56
N ALA A 15 -5.48 -32.09 2.08
CA ALA A 15 -4.21 -32.53 2.64
C ALA A 15 -3.93 -34.03 2.44
N ASP A 16 -2.68 -34.32 2.08
CA ASP A 16 -2.11 -35.66 2.03
C ASP A 16 -1.50 -36.06 3.38
N LEU A 17 -1.83 -37.27 3.86
CA LEU A 17 -1.34 -37.79 5.15
C LEU A 17 -0.25 -38.84 4.95
N TYR A 18 0.92 -38.58 5.53
CA TYR A 18 2.03 -39.54 5.60
C TYR A 18 2.22 -40.01 7.04
N SER A 19 2.13 -41.32 7.29
CA SER A 19 2.33 -41.89 8.64
C SER A 19 3.22 -43.13 8.60
N LYS A 20 4.13 -43.24 9.58
CA LYS A 20 4.97 -44.44 9.80
C LYS A 20 4.16 -45.60 10.37
N TYR A 21 3.11 -45.30 11.13
CA TYR A 21 2.29 -46.27 11.85
C TYR A 21 0.92 -46.35 11.16
N VAL A 22 0.85 -47.05 10.04
CA VAL A 22 -0.43 -47.44 9.45
C VAL A 22 -0.82 -48.78 10.08
N THR A 23 -1.59 -48.77 11.16
CA THR A 23 -2.25 -50.00 11.63
C THR A 23 -3.43 -50.29 10.69
N LYS A 24 -3.43 -51.49 10.10
CA LYS A 24 -4.51 -51.98 9.23
C LYS A 24 -5.91 -51.91 9.88
N GLU A 25 -5.98 -51.88 11.21
CA GLU A 25 -7.23 -51.87 11.98
C GLU A 25 -8.01 -50.54 11.90
N LEU A 26 -7.35 -49.40 11.64
CA LEU A 26 -8.04 -48.10 11.59
C LEU A 26 -8.86 -47.85 10.30
N ILE A 27 -8.81 -48.76 9.33
CA ILE A 27 -9.59 -48.66 8.08
C ILE A 27 -11.03 -49.20 8.28
N VAL A 28 -11.28 -49.96 9.35
CA VAL A 28 -12.57 -50.66 9.53
C VAL A 28 -13.48 -49.98 10.57
N GLU A 29 -12.95 -49.20 11.53
CA GLU A 29 -13.75 -48.63 12.62
C GLU A 29 -14.17 -47.17 12.46
N THR A 30 -13.73 -46.44 11.42
CA THR A 30 -14.10 -45.02 11.25
C THR A 30 -15.43 -44.78 10.53
N SER A 31 -16.33 -45.76 10.53
CA SER A 31 -17.77 -45.48 10.65
C SER A 31 -18.11 -45.01 12.08
N LEU A 32 -17.34 -44.05 12.61
CA LEU A 32 -17.63 -43.39 13.86
C LEU A 32 -18.63 -42.29 13.54
N GLU A 33 -19.90 -42.64 13.71
CA GLU A 33 -21.01 -41.70 13.92
C GLU A 33 -20.67 -40.79 15.13
N TYR A 34 -19.86 -39.76 14.90
CA TYR A 34 -19.75 -38.66 15.86
C TYR A 34 -20.74 -37.57 15.45
N LYS A 35 -21.95 -37.62 16.03
CA LYS A 35 -22.93 -36.53 15.94
C LYS A 35 -22.47 -35.36 16.81
N HIS A 36 -21.97 -34.31 16.17
CA HIS A 36 -21.76 -33.01 16.81
C HIS A 36 -23.12 -32.42 17.27
N PRO A 37 -23.28 -31.94 18.53
CA PRO A 37 -24.57 -31.50 19.09
C PRO A 37 -25.28 -30.34 18.35
N HIS A 38 -24.57 -29.68 17.44
CA HIS A 38 -25.07 -28.52 16.68
C HIS A 38 -24.97 -28.67 15.15
N CYS A 39 -24.73 -29.87 14.62
CA CYS A 39 -24.75 -30.06 13.17
C CYS A 39 -26.20 -30.10 12.67
N LYS A 40 -26.66 -29.05 11.99
CA LYS A 40 -27.93 -29.07 11.26
C LYS A 40 -27.76 -29.93 10.01
N GLU A 41 -28.58 -30.97 9.89
CA GLU A 41 -28.68 -31.82 8.70
C GLU A 41 -29.05 -30.98 7.48
N SER A 42 -28.06 -30.60 6.69
CA SER A 42 -28.27 -30.32 5.28
C SER A 42 -26.93 -30.35 4.54
N ASN A 43 -26.79 -31.37 3.68
CA ASN A 43 -25.87 -31.46 2.54
C ASN A 43 -24.45 -31.98 2.78
N LEU A 44 -24.31 -33.16 3.37
CA LEU A 44 -23.21 -34.07 3.03
C LEU A 44 -23.72 -35.07 1.98
N ASN A 45 -23.79 -34.64 0.72
CA ASN A 45 -23.92 -35.54 -0.41
C ASN A 45 -22.70 -35.37 -1.33
N SER A 46 -22.00 -36.48 -1.50
CA SER A 46 -21.03 -36.82 -2.54
C SER A 46 -19.78 -35.95 -2.68
N LEU A 47 -18.76 -36.25 -1.87
CA LEU A 47 -17.37 -36.24 -2.35
C LEU A 47 -16.87 -37.68 -2.32
N ASN A 48 -17.11 -38.36 -3.45
CA ASN A 48 -16.64 -39.71 -3.74
C ASN A 48 -15.10 -39.77 -3.70
N ASP A 49 -14.60 -40.78 -3.00
CA ASP A 49 -13.45 -41.62 -3.35
C ASP A 49 -12.11 -40.95 -3.72
N LYS A 50 -11.20 -40.94 -2.73
CA LYS A 50 -9.91 -41.68 -2.77
C LYS A 50 -9.12 -41.44 -1.48
N HIS A 51 -9.18 -42.41 -0.57
CA HIS A 51 -8.26 -42.50 0.55
C HIS A 51 -6.82 -42.74 0.05
N TYR A 52 -6.04 -41.68 -0.17
CA TYR A 52 -4.60 -41.79 -0.44
C TYR A 52 -3.81 -42.06 0.84
N PHE A 53 -3.99 -43.24 1.44
CA PHE A 53 -2.94 -43.82 2.27
C PHE A 53 -1.86 -44.34 1.34
N LYS A 54 -0.75 -43.60 1.17
CA LYS A 54 0.40 -44.16 0.44
C LYS A 54 1.06 -45.24 1.27
N LYS A 55 0.72 -46.48 0.94
CA LYS A 55 1.31 -47.70 1.48
C LYS A 55 2.63 -47.99 0.76
N GLU A 56 3.64 -47.16 1.00
CA GLU A 56 5.00 -47.38 0.47
C GLU A 56 6.02 -47.02 1.55
N ASP A 57 7.14 -47.73 1.57
CA ASP A 57 8.25 -47.63 2.52
C ASP A 57 8.40 -46.22 3.11
N PHE A 58 8.03 -46.04 4.38
CA PHE A 58 8.10 -44.75 5.06
C PHE A 58 9.57 -44.31 5.15
N ASN A 59 10.03 -43.60 4.14
CA ASN A 59 11.33 -42.96 4.11
C ASN A 59 11.13 -41.47 4.37
N PHE A 60 11.24 -41.09 5.65
CA PHE A 60 11.01 -39.73 6.12
C PHE A 60 11.77 -38.67 5.30
N LYS A 61 13.05 -38.93 4.96
CA LYS A 61 13.86 -37.99 4.20
C LYS A 61 13.36 -37.80 2.77
N LYS A 62 12.92 -38.88 2.09
CA LYS A 62 12.33 -38.79 0.74
C LYS A 62 10.99 -38.05 0.77
N ILE A 63 10.15 -38.33 1.77
CA ILE A 63 8.84 -37.68 1.92
C ILE A 63 9.02 -36.18 2.14
N VAL A 64 9.89 -35.77 3.06
CA VAL A 64 10.15 -34.35 3.33
C VAL A 64 10.71 -33.66 2.10
N LYS A 65 11.70 -34.28 1.41
CA LYS A 65 12.23 -33.72 0.16
C LYS A 65 11.15 -33.48 -0.89
N LYS A 66 10.28 -34.47 -1.11
CA LYS A 66 9.18 -34.37 -2.07
C LYS A 66 8.16 -33.31 -1.65
N SER A 67 7.80 -33.30 -0.36
CA SER A 67 6.82 -32.35 0.18
C SER A 67 7.29 -30.91 0.03
N PHE A 68 8.60 -30.66 0.20
CA PHE A 68 9.21 -29.35 0.01
C PHE A 68 9.20 -28.85 -1.44
N GLN A 69 8.96 -29.73 -2.41
CA GLN A 69 8.92 -29.41 -3.85
C GLN A 69 7.48 -29.31 -4.37
N ASP A 70 6.60 -30.17 -3.88
CA ASP A 70 5.28 -30.39 -4.49
C ASP A 70 4.13 -29.71 -3.74
N TYR A 71 4.35 -29.17 -2.54
CA TYR A 71 3.30 -28.61 -1.69
C TYR A 71 3.61 -27.18 -1.24
N ASP A 72 2.57 -26.37 -1.11
CA ASP A 72 2.65 -25.00 -0.59
C ASP A 72 2.83 -24.96 0.93
N ALA A 73 2.45 -26.03 1.64
CA ALA A 73 2.55 -26.14 3.09
C ALA A 73 2.88 -27.56 3.56
N ILE A 74 3.60 -27.66 4.69
CA ILE A 74 3.99 -28.90 5.35
C ILE A 74 3.66 -28.81 6.83
N ILE A 75 2.88 -29.77 7.32
CA ILE A 75 2.48 -29.86 8.74
C ILE A 75 3.15 -31.07 9.37
N PHE A 76 4.04 -30.83 10.34
CA PHE A 76 4.66 -31.88 11.14
C PHE A 76 3.88 -32.08 12.44
N ILE A 77 3.29 -33.26 12.64
CA ILE A 77 2.73 -33.67 13.94
C ILE A 77 3.83 -34.39 14.73
N SER A 78 4.69 -33.61 15.38
CA SER A 78 5.94 -34.07 16.00
C SER A 78 6.53 -32.96 16.88
N SER A 79 7.66 -33.24 17.56
CA SER A 79 8.45 -32.17 18.20
C SER A 79 9.12 -31.25 17.17
N THR A 80 9.23 -29.96 17.51
CA THR A 80 9.89 -28.94 16.66
C THR A 80 11.31 -29.32 16.27
N GLY A 81 12.07 -29.92 17.19
CA GLY A 81 13.44 -30.35 16.90
C GLY A 81 13.54 -31.41 15.79
N ILE A 82 12.53 -32.28 15.64
CA ILE A 82 12.48 -33.24 14.54
C ILE A 82 12.18 -32.52 13.23
N ALA A 83 11.17 -31.64 13.21
CA ALA A 83 10.80 -30.87 12.03
C ALA A 83 11.98 -30.03 11.51
N VAL A 84 12.64 -29.26 12.38
CA VAL A 84 13.82 -28.45 12.03
C VAL A 84 14.92 -29.28 11.41
N ARG A 85 15.30 -30.41 12.04
CA ARG A 85 16.34 -31.30 11.48
C ARG A 85 15.94 -31.93 10.15
N ALA A 86 14.64 -32.18 9.94
CA ALA A 86 14.14 -32.78 8.71
C ALA A 86 14.24 -31.82 7.51
N ILE A 87 13.90 -30.55 7.74
CA ILE A 87 13.85 -29.53 6.67
C ILE A 87 15.21 -28.84 6.44
N ALA A 88 16.14 -28.89 7.39
CA ALA A 88 17.37 -28.10 7.38
C ALA A 88 18.17 -28.12 6.06
N THR A 89 18.19 -29.26 5.35
CA THR A 89 18.93 -29.40 4.09
C THR A 89 18.18 -28.91 2.84
N PHE A 90 16.94 -28.43 2.99
CA PHE A 90 16.05 -28.06 1.88
C PHE A 90 15.64 -26.58 1.89
N ILE A 91 15.87 -25.86 3.00
CA ILE A 91 15.58 -24.43 3.15
C ILE A 91 16.40 -23.60 2.15
N GLN A 92 15.76 -22.69 1.42
CA GLN A 92 16.40 -21.76 0.49
C GLN A 92 16.15 -20.32 0.89
N SER A 93 14.90 -19.86 0.82
CA SER A 93 14.51 -18.48 1.14
C SER A 93 13.02 -18.35 1.42
N LYS A 94 12.66 -17.34 2.23
CA LYS A 94 11.29 -17.08 2.73
C LYS A 94 10.22 -16.81 1.65
N ASP A 95 10.64 -16.56 0.42
CA ASP A 95 9.79 -16.28 -0.75
C ASP A 95 9.62 -17.49 -1.67
N LYS A 96 10.36 -18.59 -1.43
CA LYS A 96 10.35 -19.81 -2.24
C LYS A 96 9.99 -21.05 -1.44
N ASP A 97 10.35 -21.08 -0.15
CA ASP A 97 10.11 -22.22 0.71
C ASP A 97 8.64 -22.30 1.12
N PRO A 98 8.05 -23.51 1.17
CA PRO A 98 6.67 -23.68 1.62
C PRO A 98 6.48 -23.27 3.07
N ALA A 99 5.23 -23.02 3.46
CA ALA A 99 4.88 -22.87 4.88
C ALA A 99 5.23 -24.14 5.65
N VAL A 100 5.94 -24.01 6.78
CA VAL A 100 6.18 -25.16 7.67
C VAL A 100 5.54 -24.89 9.03
N ILE A 101 4.67 -25.79 9.44
CA ILE A 101 3.94 -25.76 10.70
C ILE A 101 4.30 -27.00 11.52
N VAL A 102 4.41 -26.83 12.83
CA VAL A 102 4.59 -27.94 13.77
C VAL A 102 3.43 -27.98 14.74
N ILE A 103 2.82 -29.15 14.89
CA ILE A 103 1.82 -29.43 15.91
C ILE A 103 2.44 -30.44 16.87
N ASP A 104 2.44 -30.13 18.16
CA ASP A 104 2.96 -31.08 19.14
C ASP A 104 2.02 -32.31 19.25
N ASN A 105 2.54 -33.44 19.74
CA ASN A 105 1.77 -34.70 19.75
C ASN A 105 0.52 -34.67 20.65
N THR A 106 0.41 -33.70 21.57
CA THR A 106 -0.78 -33.50 22.40
C THR A 106 -1.84 -32.65 21.71
N GLY A 107 -1.50 -32.01 20.59
CA GLY A 107 -2.39 -31.09 19.87
C GLY A 107 -2.66 -29.80 20.64
N LYS A 108 -1.77 -29.40 21.54
CA LYS A 108 -1.95 -28.21 22.39
C LYS A 108 -1.42 -26.95 21.71
N TYR A 109 -0.35 -27.07 20.93
CA TYR A 109 0.34 -25.95 20.30
C TYR A 109 0.47 -26.17 18.79
N VAL A 110 0.17 -25.12 18.03
CA VAL A 110 0.43 -25.04 16.58
C VAL A 110 1.45 -23.95 16.36
N ILE A 111 2.62 -24.31 15.86
CA ILE A 111 3.79 -23.45 15.82
C ILE A 111 4.12 -23.12 14.37
N SER A 112 4.14 -21.82 14.04
CA SER A 112 4.64 -21.32 12.74
C SER A 112 6.18 -21.42 12.74
N LEU A 113 6.73 -22.31 11.90
CA LEU A 113 8.16 -22.65 11.92
C LEU A 113 8.97 -22.01 10.79
N LEU A 114 8.43 -21.96 9.56
CA LEU A 114 9.11 -21.42 8.37
C LEU A 114 8.11 -20.70 7.46
N SER A 115 8.57 -19.65 6.76
CA SER A 115 7.80 -18.89 5.77
C SER A 115 6.52 -18.22 6.33
N GLY A 116 6.66 -17.59 7.50
CA GLY A 116 5.56 -16.95 8.26
C GLY A 116 4.67 -15.98 7.50
N HIS A 117 5.24 -14.89 6.97
CA HIS A 117 4.46 -13.79 6.39
C HIS A 117 4.10 -14.01 4.90
N LEU A 118 5.11 -14.03 4.01
CA LEU A 118 4.85 -14.17 2.56
C LEU A 118 4.46 -15.60 2.16
N GLY A 119 4.94 -16.62 2.86
CA GLY A 119 4.58 -18.02 2.59
C GLY A 119 3.34 -18.49 3.34
N GLY A 120 2.68 -17.63 4.11
CA GLY A 120 1.38 -17.93 4.73
C GLY A 120 1.41 -18.85 5.96
N ALA A 121 2.57 -19.17 6.53
CA ALA A 121 2.62 -20.09 7.67
C ALA A 121 1.95 -19.53 8.94
N ASN A 122 1.92 -18.20 9.11
CA ASN A 122 1.25 -17.56 10.25
C ASN A 122 -0.28 -17.69 10.13
N GLU A 123 -0.84 -17.31 8.99
CA GLU A 123 -2.28 -17.45 8.72
C GLU A 123 -2.73 -18.92 8.84
N LEU A 124 -1.94 -19.83 8.27
CA LEU A 124 -2.23 -21.26 8.33
C LEU A 124 -2.14 -21.79 9.78
N THR A 125 -1.19 -21.30 10.57
CA THR A 125 -1.07 -21.64 11.99
C THR A 125 -2.32 -21.24 12.77
N GLU A 126 -2.83 -20.02 12.59
CA GLU A 126 -4.08 -19.58 13.24
C GLU A 126 -5.29 -20.42 12.81
N LYS A 127 -5.40 -20.71 11.51
CA LYS A 127 -6.49 -21.52 10.96
C LYS A 127 -6.49 -22.94 11.53
N ILE A 128 -5.33 -23.59 11.57
CA ILE A 128 -5.17 -24.93 12.13
C ILE A 128 -5.46 -24.90 13.63
N ALA A 129 -4.89 -23.95 14.38
CA ALA A 129 -5.09 -23.81 15.81
C ALA A 129 -6.58 -23.71 16.17
N LYS A 130 -7.33 -22.88 15.42
CA LYS A 130 -8.78 -22.78 15.56
C LYS A 130 -9.50 -24.10 15.25
N THR A 131 -9.05 -24.84 14.26
CA THR A 131 -9.67 -26.10 13.81
C THR A 131 -9.52 -27.21 14.84
N ILE A 132 -8.37 -27.29 15.50
CA ILE A 132 -8.08 -28.35 16.47
C ILE A 132 -8.21 -27.89 17.93
N GLU A 133 -8.68 -26.66 18.16
CA GLU A 133 -8.80 -26.02 19.48
C GLU A 133 -7.47 -25.97 20.25
N ALA A 134 -6.39 -25.62 19.54
CA ALA A 134 -5.03 -25.46 20.05
C ALA A 134 -4.62 -23.99 20.16
N GLU A 135 -3.51 -23.76 20.88
CA GLU A 135 -2.88 -22.44 21.01
C GLU A 135 -1.92 -22.17 19.83
N PRO A 136 -2.09 -21.08 19.06
CA PRO A 136 -1.15 -20.71 18.01
C PRO A 136 0.10 -20.05 18.60
N ILE A 137 1.28 -20.49 18.17
CA ILE A 137 2.58 -19.94 18.56
C ILE A 137 3.23 -19.33 17.31
N ILE A 138 3.17 -17.99 17.23
CA ILE A 138 3.75 -17.19 16.14
C ILE A 138 4.77 -16.23 16.76
N THR A 139 6.03 -16.31 16.31
CA THR A 139 7.14 -15.57 16.93
C THR A 139 7.74 -14.50 16.01
N THR A 140 7.15 -14.25 14.85
CA THR A 140 7.63 -13.22 13.90
C THR A 140 7.47 -11.82 14.50
N ALA A 141 8.57 -11.05 14.52
CA ALA A 141 8.62 -9.69 15.07
C ALA A 141 7.58 -8.72 14.45
N THR A 142 7.10 -9.02 13.24
CA THR A 142 6.14 -8.20 12.51
C THR A 142 4.72 -8.26 13.09
N ASP A 143 4.34 -9.33 13.79
CA ASP A 143 2.97 -9.50 14.27
C ASP A 143 2.78 -9.11 15.75
N ASN A 144 3.81 -9.25 16.59
CA ASN A 144 3.73 -8.84 18.01
C ASN A 144 3.58 -7.33 18.21
N LEU A 145 3.86 -6.51 17.19
CA LEU A 145 3.82 -5.05 17.30
C LEU A 145 2.54 -4.43 16.72
N ASN A 146 1.69 -5.21 16.05
CA ASN A 146 0.50 -4.69 15.34
C ASN A 146 0.88 -3.52 14.40
N ILE A 147 2.05 -3.59 13.73
CA ILE A 147 2.57 -2.51 12.88
C ILE A 147 2.41 -2.85 11.40
N LYS A 148 1.95 -1.88 10.62
CA LYS A 148 1.85 -2.00 9.16
C LYS A 148 3.07 -1.39 8.50
N ALA A 149 3.70 -2.13 7.58
CA ALA A 149 4.84 -1.62 6.82
C ALA A 149 4.40 -0.61 5.74
N PRO A 150 5.24 0.40 5.41
CA PRO A 150 4.86 1.48 4.48
C PRO A 150 4.59 1.01 3.05
N ASP A 151 5.23 -0.08 2.62
CA ASP A 151 4.98 -0.71 1.32
C ASP A 151 3.63 -1.43 1.26
N ILE A 152 3.21 -2.04 2.37
CA ILE A 152 1.86 -2.61 2.51
C ILE A 152 0.81 -1.49 2.51
N VAL A 153 1.03 -0.40 3.26
CA VAL A 153 0.15 0.79 3.23
C VAL A 153 0.03 1.32 1.79
N ALA A 154 1.14 1.42 1.07
CA ALA A 154 1.13 1.87 -0.32
C ALA A 154 0.35 0.92 -1.25
N LYS A 155 0.58 -0.39 -1.13
CA LYS A 155 -0.07 -1.40 -1.96
C LYS A 155 -1.58 -1.41 -1.80
N GLU A 156 -2.07 -1.43 -0.56
CA GLU A 156 -3.51 -1.50 -0.27
C GLU A 156 -4.27 -0.25 -0.71
N ASN A 157 -3.60 0.91 -0.67
CA ASN A 157 -4.18 2.20 -1.04
C ASN A 157 -3.82 2.65 -2.48
N ASN A 158 -3.23 1.74 -3.28
CA ASN A 158 -2.81 2.00 -4.66
C ASN A 158 -1.93 3.27 -4.82
N LEU A 159 -0.99 3.45 -3.91
CA LEU A 159 -0.04 4.56 -3.87
C LEU A 159 1.30 4.17 -4.51
N VAL A 160 2.03 5.17 -5.03
CA VAL A 160 3.39 4.97 -5.54
C VAL A 160 4.41 5.33 -4.46
N ILE A 161 5.33 4.42 -4.18
CA ILE A 161 6.43 4.70 -3.26
C ILE A 161 7.46 5.59 -3.99
N GLU A 162 7.80 6.75 -3.42
CA GLU A 162 8.80 7.65 -4.01
C GLU A 162 10.17 6.98 -4.07
N ASP A 163 10.61 6.38 -2.95
CA ASP A 163 11.92 5.78 -2.77
C ASP A 163 11.84 4.52 -1.89
N LEU A 164 12.21 3.37 -2.48
CA LEU A 164 12.21 2.08 -1.79
C LEU A 164 13.27 1.99 -0.68
N LYS A 165 14.36 2.77 -0.75
CA LYS A 165 15.37 2.82 0.32
C LYS A 165 14.80 3.49 1.56
N LYS A 166 14.14 4.63 1.40
CA LYS A 166 13.44 5.32 2.50
C LYS A 166 12.31 4.45 3.06
N ALA A 167 11.58 3.71 2.22
CA ALA A 167 10.55 2.79 2.70
C ALA A 167 11.13 1.69 3.61
N LYS A 168 12.30 1.14 3.27
CA LYS A 168 13.01 0.17 4.13
C LYS A 168 13.50 0.78 5.43
N GLU A 169 13.97 2.02 5.39
CA GLU A 169 14.41 2.75 6.59
C GLU A 169 13.23 3.02 7.54
N ILE A 170 12.10 3.50 7.02
CA ILE A 170 10.86 3.66 7.79
C ILE A 170 10.41 2.33 8.38
N ALA A 171 10.41 1.24 7.60
CA ALA A 171 10.05 -0.08 8.10
C ALA A 171 10.98 -0.54 9.24
N ALA A 172 12.27 -0.23 9.17
CA ALA A 172 13.22 -0.53 10.24
C ALA A 172 12.95 0.29 11.51
N LEU A 173 12.61 1.58 11.39
CA LEU A 173 12.21 2.42 12.53
C LEU A 173 11.01 1.83 13.26
N LEU A 174 9.98 1.46 12.50
CA LEU A 174 8.77 0.82 13.00
C LEU A 174 9.06 -0.49 13.74
N VAL A 175 9.83 -1.41 13.14
CA VAL A 175 10.19 -2.69 13.76
C VAL A 175 11.01 -2.51 15.05
N ASN A 176 11.83 -1.45 15.11
CA ASN A 176 12.62 -1.11 16.30
C ASN A 176 11.81 -0.34 17.37
N GLY A 177 10.48 -0.21 17.21
CA GLY A 177 9.60 0.48 18.15
C GLY A 177 9.80 2.00 18.19
N GLN A 178 10.46 2.60 17.19
CA GLN A 178 10.61 4.04 17.09
C GLN A 178 9.31 4.67 16.56
N LYS A 179 8.96 5.86 17.07
CA LYS A 179 7.80 6.61 16.60
C LYS A 179 7.99 7.04 15.15
N VAL A 180 7.03 6.73 14.30
CA VAL A 180 6.96 7.21 12.90
C VAL A 180 5.63 7.92 12.71
N ALA A 181 5.68 9.16 12.24
CA ALA A 181 4.48 9.93 11.96
C ALA A 181 3.86 9.47 10.63
N PHE A 182 2.53 9.38 10.59
CA PHE A 182 1.79 9.14 9.34
C PHE A 182 0.85 10.30 9.07
N ILE A 183 0.95 10.87 7.87
CA ILE A 183 0.19 12.04 7.46
C ILE A 183 -0.41 11.76 6.09
N ASP A 184 -1.72 11.90 5.97
CA ASP A 184 -2.43 11.89 4.70
C ASP A 184 -3.09 13.23 4.46
N GLU A 185 -2.58 13.98 3.47
CA GLU A 185 -3.06 15.31 3.12
C GLU A 185 -4.56 15.34 2.79
N ASP A 186 -5.08 14.24 2.24
CA ASP A 186 -6.48 14.13 1.84
C ASP A 186 -7.36 13.42 2.90
N SER A 187 -6.75 12.89 3.97
CA SER A 187 -7.44 12.12 5.03
C SER A 187 -8.37 11.01 4.48
N LEU A 188 -7.89 10.28 3.46
CA LEU A 188 -8.64 9.21 2.79
C LEU A 188 -8.24 7.81 3.23
N ILE A 189 -7.11 7.68 3.92
CA ILE A 189 -6.55 6.40 4.35
C ILE A 189 -6.86 6.19 5.83
N ASP A 190 -7.39 5.02 6.17
CA ASP A 190 -7.54 4.60 7.56
C ASP A 190 -6.18 4.61 8.26
N PHE A 191 -6.13 5.26 9.43
CA PHE A 191 -4.88 5.51 10.12
C PHE A 191 -4.12 4.19 10.38
N PRO A 192 -2.93 4.01 9.79
CA PRO A 192 -2.26 2.72 9.81
C PRO A 192 -1.73 2.40 11.20
N LYS A 193 -1.92 1.14 11.60
CA LYS A 193 -1.45 0.67 12.91
C LYS A 193 0.08 0.73 13.00
N GLY A 194 0.59 1.15 14.16
CA GLY A 194 2.02 1.32 14.43
C GLY A 194 2.58 2.71 14.15
N TYR A 195 1.78 3.60 13.58
CA TYR A 195 2.15 4.99 13.34
C TYR A 195 1.60 5.92 14.43
N VAL A 196 2.10 7.16 14.48
CA VAL A 196 1.61 8.21 15.38
C VAL A 196 1.19 9.45 14.59
N HIS A 197 0.31 10.26 15.17
CA HIS A 197 -0.07 11.56 14.59
C HIS A 197 0.99 12.64 14.86
N ASN A 198 1.66 12.56 16.01
CA ASN A 198 2.63 13.57 16.44
C ASN A 198 3.93 13.48 15.63
N ILE A 199 4.28 14.58 14.94
CA ILE A 199 5.49 14.74 14.13
C ILE A 199 6.73 15.03 14.99
N GLU A 200 6.57 15.77 16.09
CA GLU A 200 7.68 16.31 16.90
C GLU A 200 8.60 15.19 17.40
N ASP A 201 8.01 14.18 18.05
CA ASP A 201 8.71 13.02 18.60
C ASP A 201 9.10 11.95 17.57
N ALA A 202 8.58 12.06 16.34
CA ALA A 202 8.78 11.03 15.34
C ALA A 202 10.22 11.04 14.78
N LYS A 203 10.80 9.85 14.63
CA LYS A 203 12.13 9.64 14.01
C LYS A 203 12.06 9.55 12.49
N GLY A 204 10.88 9.22 11.96
CA GLY A 204 10.60 9.18 10.52
C GLY A 204 9.17 9.63 10.25
N ILE A 205 8.90 9.98 8.99
CA ILE A 205 7.60 10.48 8.54
C ILE A 205 7.21 9.75 7.26
N VAL A 206 5.98 9.25 7.22
CA VAL A 206 5.31 8.80 5.99
C VAL A 206 4.27 9.84 5.62
N PHE A 207 4.39 10.38 4.42
CA PHE A 207 3.53 11.46 3.93
C PHE A 207 2.83 11.03 2.66
N VAL A 208 1.49 11.03 2.66
CA VAL A 208 0.67 10.71 1.50
C VAL A 208 0.18 11.99 0.84
N THR A 209 0.56 12.20 -0.42
CA THR A 209 0.23 13.41 -1.18
C THR A 209 0.34 13.18 -2.69
N ASN A 210 -0.24 14.06 -3.48
CA ASN A 210 0.02 14.16 -4.92
C ASN A 210 1.03 15.28 -5.26
N LYS A 211 1.54 16.00 -4.25
CA LYS A 211 2.43 17.14 -4.45
C LYS A 211 3.87 16.73 -4.77
N LEU A 212 4.53 17.56 -5.58
CA LEU A 212 5.94 17.36 -5.95
C LEU A 212 6.85 17.61 -4.74
N TYR A 213 6.61 18.71 -4.04
CA TYR A 213 7.28 19.13 -2.82
C TYR A 213 6.29 19.16 -1.65
N ILE A 214 6.75 18.71 -0.49
CA ILE A 214 6.00 18.85 0.77
C ILE A 214 6.27 20.27 1.28
N ASP A 215 5.22 21.06 1.45
CA ASP A 215 5.35 22.41 1.99
C ASP A 215 5.74 22.34 3.47
N LYS A 216 6.73 23.12 3.88
CA LYS A 216 7.20 23.16 5.27
C LYS A 216 6.20 23.87 6.17
N THR A 217 5.42 24.80 5.64
CA THR A 217 4.30 25.41 6.37
C THR A 217 3.25 24.37 6.73
N PHE A 218 2.96 23.41 5.85
CA PHE A 218 2.04 22.31 6.15
C PHE A 218 2.56 21.42 7.29
N LEU A 219 3.87 21.16 7.36
CA LEU A 219 4.45 20.40 8.48
C LEU A 219 4.33 21.19 9.79
N ASN A 220 4.56 22.50 9.76
CA ASN A 220 4.45 23.39 10.93
C ASN A 220 2.99 23.60 11.38
N GLU A 221 2.03 23.73 10.46
CA GLU A 221 0.60 23.87 10.76
C GLU A 221 0.01 22.59 11.34
N ASN A 222 0.58 21.44 11.01
CA ASN A 222 0.20 20.14 11.56
C ASN A 222 1.03 19.73 12.80
N GLU A 223 1.95 20.57 13.29
CA GLU A 223 2.57 20.39 14.63
C GLU A 223 1.56 20.62 15.77
N GLN A 224 0.50 21.41 15.55
CA GLN A 224 -0.51 21.74 16.56
C GLN A 224 -1.79 20.89 16.54
N PHE A 225 -1.91 19.91 15.64
CA PHE A 225 -3.11 19.09 15.50
C PHE A 225 -3.21 17.92 16.52
N ILE A 226 -2.89 18.15 17.80
CA ILE A 226 -3.40 17.33 18.92
C ILE A 226 -3.56 18.21 20.18
N SER A 227 -4.59 19.04 20.21
CA SER A 227 -5.23 19.41 21.47
C SER A 227 -6.73 19.71 21.30
N GLU A 228 -7.45 18.96 20.46
CA GLU A 228 -8.91 19.04 20.43
C GLU A 228 -9.51 17.64 20.30
N ASN A 229 -9.50 16.91 21.41
CA ASN A 229 -10.57 15.97 21.78
C ASN A 229 -10.48 15.63 23.27
N GLU A 230 -10.41 16.65 24.13
CA GLU A 230 -10.85 16.57 25.53
C GLU A 230 -11.62 17.86 25.88
N SER A 231 -12.95 17.79 25.77
CA SER A 231 -13.95 18.47 26.61
C SER A 231 -13.72 19.91 27.13
N THR A 232 -14.58 20.83 26.65
CA THR A 232 -15.26 21.94 27.39
C THR A 232 -14.51 23.24 27.77
N TYR A 233 -15.22 24.38 27.57
CA TYR A 233 -15.06 25.76 28.13
C TYR A 233 -14.23 26.85 27.37
N LYS A 234 -15.00 27.72 26.70
CA LYS A 234 -14.97 29.21 26.62
C LYS A 234 -13.66 30.04 26.73
N LYS A 235 -13.58 30.99 25.76
CA LYS A 235 -13.09 32.41 25.83
C LYS A 235 -11.56 32.59 25.98
N GLU A 236 -10.87 33.57 25.40
CA GLU A 236 -11.16 34.90 24.84
C GLU A 236 -9.87 35.41 24.14
N ASN A 237 -9.98 36.21 23.07
CA ASN A 237 -9.09 37.36 22.71
C ASN A 237 -7.58 37.10 22.41
N LEU A 238 -6.82 37.75 21.50
CA LEU A 238 -6.93 39.03 20.78
C LEU A 238 -5.80 39.11 19.69
N THR A 239 -6.08 39.81 18.58
CA THR A 239 -5.20 40.73 17.80
C THR A 239 -3.96 40.28 16.99
N SER A 240 -4.17 40.18 15.66
CA SER A 240 -3.70 41.08 14.57
C SER A 240 -2.20 41.37 14.25
N LYS A 241 -1.92 41.28 12.92
CA LYS A 241 -1.02 42.12 12.06
C LYS A 241 0.50 41.87 12.22
N GLU A 242 1.39 41.97 11.22
CA GLU A 242 1.51 42.69 9.92
C GLU A 242 2.74 42.08 9.16
N THR A 243 2.73 41.83 7.83
CA THR A 243 3.36 42.65 6.73
C THR A 243 4.90 42.41 6.56
N VAL A 244 5.50 41.78 5.52
CA VAL A 244 5.67 42.06 4.04
C VAL A 244 7.16 42.36 3.66
N ILE A 245 7.67 41.70 2.61
CA ILE A 245 8.84 42.03 1.70
C ILE A 245 10.25 41.95 2.35
N SER A 246 11.40 41.52 1.77
CA SER A 246 12.07 41.48 0.44
C SER A 246 13.31 40.55 0.57
N LYS A 247 13.68 39.67 -0.38
CA LYS A 247 14.48 39.83 -1.64
C LYS A 247 16.02 39.92 -1.48
N TYR A 248 16.74 39.02 -2.20
CA TYR A 248 18.14 39.11 -2.73
C TYR A 248 19.31 39.12 -1.72
N GLU A 249 20.55 38.65 -1.93
CA GLU A 249 21.30 37.88 -2.94
C GLU A 249 22.66 37.50 -2.27
N GLU A 250 23.17 36.30 -2.56
CA GLU A 250 24.57 35.93 -2.86
C GLU A 250 25.85 36.43 -2.11
N GLU A 251 26.75 35.45 -1.95
CA GLU A 251 28.23 35.49 -2.07
C GLU A 251 29.19 35.74 -0.86
N ASN A 252 30.01 34.68 -0.64
CA ASN A 252 31.49 34.65 -0.49
C ASN A 252 32.22 34.75 0.89
N ILE A 253 32.91 33.62 1.21
CA ILE A 253 34.28 33.43 1.80
C ILE A 253 34.50 33.49 3.35
N ASN A 254 34.65 32.30 3.95
CA ASN A 254 35.70 31.73 4.86
C ASN A 254 36.63 32.64 5.74
N PRO A 255 37.30 32.09 6.79
CA PRO A 255 36.87 31.58 8.10
C PRO A 255 37.58 32.32 9.28
N ILE A 256 37.25 32.01 10.55
CA ILE A 256 38.11 31.94 11.76
C ILE A 256 37.34 32.28 13.06
N ASN A 257 37.52 31.38 14.03
CA ASN A 257 37.04 31.34 15.42
C ASN A 257 36.86 32.69 16.14
N LYS A 258 35.65 32.91 16.66
CA LYS A 258 35.44 33.54 17.97
C LYS A 258 34.14 33.01 18.57
N SER A 259 34.24 32.56 19.81
CA SER A 259 33.15 32.11 20.69
C SER A 259 31.83 32.85 20.44
N VAL A 260 30.87 32.17 19.81
CA VAL A 260 29.49 32.63 19.69
C VAL A 260 28.68 31.88 20.73
N GLN A 261 28.19 32.64 21.71
CA GLN A 261 27.10 32.26 22.59
C GLN A 261 25.92 31.91 21.69
N LEU A 262 25.68 30.61 21.48
CA LEU A 262 24.61 30.09 20.62
C LEU A 262 23.26 30.35 21.29
N THR A 263 22.76 31.57 21.18
CA THR A 263 21.32 31.80 21.25
C THR A 263 20.75 31.30 19.92
N ILE A 264 20.56 29.99 19.82
CA ILE A 264 19.93 29.40 18.63
C ILE A 264 18.48 29.88 18.65
N LYS A 265 18.09 30.68 17.64
CA LYS A 265 16.69 31.03 17.43
C LYS A 265 15.90 29.73 17.28
N HIS A 266 14.73 29.63 17.90
CA HIS A 266 13.89 28.43 17.90
C HIS A 266 13.70 27.85 16.47
N GLU A 267 13.53 28.73 15.50
CA GLU A 267 13.44 28.43 14.05
C GLU A 267 14.66 27.68 13.47
N ASP A 268 15.88 27.92 13.95
CA ASP A 268 17.10 27.28 13.44
C ASP A 268 17.30 25.87 14.03
N LEU A 269 16.81 25.63 15.25
CA LEU A 269 16.73 24.30 15.87
C LEU A 269 15.67 23.43 15.18
N GLU A 270 14.53 24.01 14.80
CA GLU A 270 13.44 23.34 14.09
C GLU A 270 13.85 22.95 12.66
N LYS A 271 14.54 23.84 11.92
CA LYS A 271 15.13 23.54 10.60
C LYS A 271 16.13 22.37 10.64
N GLN A 272 16.94 22.28 11.70
CA GLN A 272 17.86 21.15 11.89
C GLN A 272 17.14 19.85 12.29
N ARG A 273 16.07 19.93 13.08
CA ARG A 273 15.29 18.76 13.53
C ARG A 273 14.56 18.05 12.40
N LEU A 274 13.98 18.78 11.45
CA LEU A 274 13.28 18.19 10.31
C LEU A 274 14.24 17.66 9.24
N ASN A 275 15.39 18.32 9.04
CA ASN A 275 16.43 17.89 8.09
C ASN A 275 17.08 16.54 8.45
N ASN A 276 16.98 16.09 9.71
CA ASN A 276 17.55 14.82 10.18
C ASN A 276 16.55 13.65 10.20
N LYS A 277 15.28 13.85 9.80
CA LYS A 277 14.26 12.80 9.78
C LYS A 277 14.17 12.15 8.41
N CYS A 278 14.01 10.82 8.36
CA CYS A 278 13.70 10.13 7.11
C CYS A 278 12.24 10.43 6.72
N ILE A 279 12.04 11.09 5.57
CA ILE A 279 10.70 11.43 5.05
C ILE A 279 10.42 10.60 3.79
N LEU A 280 9.51 9.65 3.91
CA LEU A 280 8.99 8.85 2.81
C LEU A 280 7.71 9.48 2.24
N LYS A 281 7.72 9.79 0.95
CA LYS A 281 6.50 10.18 0.23
C LYS A 281 5.82 8.96 -0.41
N LEU A 282 4.54 8.78 -0.13
CA LEU A 282 3.65 7.88 -0.85
C LEU A 282 2.75 8.73 -1.76
N ILE A 283 2.86 8.52 -3.07
CA ILE A 283 2.29 9.41 -4.08
C ILE A 283 0.92 8.89 -4.49
N ARG A 284 -0.11 9.71 -4.30
CA ARG A 284 -1.49 9.39 -4.67
C ARG A 284 -1.72 9.63 -6.16
N LYS A 285 -2.23 8.62 -6.87
CA LYS A 285 -2.55 8.71 -8.31
C LYS A 285 -3.96 9.26 -8.56
N ASN A 286 -4.17 10.54 -8.28
CA ASN A 286 -5.48 11.17 -8.38
C ASN A 286 -5.56 12.44 -9.23
N ILE A 287 -4.51 12.80 -9.96
CA ILE A 287 -4.54 13.98 -10.83
C ILE A 287 -5.00 13.63 -12.25
N VAL A 288 -5.93 14.40 -12.78
CA VAL A 288 -6.44 14.25 -14.15
C VAL A 288 -6.08 15.47 -14.99
N LEU A 289 -5.50 15.24 -16.17
CA LEU A 289 -5.11 16.30 -17.09
C LEU A 289 -6.10 16.42 -18.25
N GLY A 290 -6.83 17.52 -18.31
CA GLY A 290 -7.69 17.86 -19.45
C GLY A 290 -6.87 18.55 -20.54
N ILE A 291 -6.59 17.87 -21.65
CA ILE A 291 -5.68 18.37 -22.68
C ILE A 291 -6.41 18.65 -23.99
N GLY A 292 -6.11 19.80 -24.59
CA GLY A 292 -6.44 20.15 -25.97
C GLY A 292 -5.21 20.69 -26.69
N CYS A 293 -5.15 20.56 -28.01
CA CYS A 293 -4.05 21.09 -28.81
C CYS A 293 -4.46 21.32 -30.27
N ARG A 294 -3.66 22.06 -31.03
CA ARG A 294 -3.77 22.12 -32.50
C ARG A 294 -3.41 20.76 -33.11
N LYS A 295 -3.80 20.53 -34.37
CA LYS A 295 -3.47 19.29 -35.08
C LYS A 295 -1.96 19.20 -35.32
N ASN A 296 -1.39 18.00 -35.23
CA ASN A 296 0.04 17.74 -35.41
C ASN A 296 0.91 18.57 -34.46
N TYR A 297 0.49 18.68 -33.20
CA TYR A 297 1.27 19.37 -32.18
C TYR A 297 2.56 18.61 -31.90
N ASP A 298 3.63 19.34 -31.57
CA ASP A 298 4.93 18.74 -31.25
C ASP A 298 4.91 18.04 -29.89
N ASP A 299 5.37 16.79 -29.84
CA ASP A 299 5.26 15.97 -28.63
C ASP A 299 6.26 16.35 -27.54
N ILE A 300 7.44 16.86 -27.93
CA ILE A 300 8.46 17.35 -27.00
C ILE A 300 7.95 18.62 -26.31
N THR A 301 7.49 19.59 -27.10
CA THR A 301 6.89 20.85 -26.61
C THR A 301 5.72 20.60 -25.68
N MET A 302 4.88 19.59 -25.98
CA MET A 302 3.77 19.21 -25.10
C MET A 302 4.27 18.68 -23.75
N LYS A 303 5.24 17.77 -23.73
CA LYS A 303 5.82 17.22 -22.50
C LYS A 303 6.44 18.32 -21.64
N GLU A 304 7.25 19.19 -22.25
CA GLU A 304 7.88 20.32 -21.55
C GLU A 304 6.85 21.27 -20.95
N SER A 305 5.81 21.62 -21.72
CA SER A 305 4.73 22.50 -21.27
C SER A 305 3.96 21.89 -20.09
N VAL A 306 3.63 20.60 -20.15
CA VAL A 306 2.93 19.90 -19.06
C VAL A 306 3.82 19.78 -17.83
N ILE A 307 5.09 19.40 -17.97
CA ILE A 307 6.04 19.33 -16.85
C ILE A 307 6.19 20.69 -16.17
N LYS A 308 6.27 21.77 -16.95
CA LYS A 308 6.36 23.13 -16.43
C LYS A 308 5.13 23.49 -15.58
N VAL A 309 3.93 23.29 -16.12
CA VAL A 309 2.70 23.61 -15.38
C VAL A 309 2.58 22.73 -14.12
N LEU A 310 2.88 21.43 -14.20
CA LEU A 310 2.84 20.57 -13.01
C LEU A 310 3.81 21.01 -11.93
N LYS A 311 5.03 21.45 -12.30
CA LYS A 311 5.98 22.03 -11.33
C LYS A 311 5.48 23.32 -10.71
N GLU A 312 4.91 24.22 -11.51
CA GLU A 312 4.34 25.50 -11.04
C GLU A 312 3.19 25.28 -10.06
N GLU A 313 2.35 24.25 -10.30
CA GLU A 313 1.25 23.88 -9.40
C GLU A 313 1.68 22.90 -8.28
N ASN A 314 2.97 22.62 -8.13
CA ASN A 314 3.53 21.70 -7.14
C ASN A 314 2.93 20.28 -7.20
N ILE A 315 2.74 19.71 -8.40
CA ILE A 315 2.15 18.38 -8.62
C ILE A 315 3.23 17.40 -9.08
N ASP A 316 3.28 16.22 -8.45
CA ASP A 316 4.19 15.16 -8.82
C ASP A 316 3.73 14.47 -10.12
N LEU A 317 4.63 14.27 -11.08
CA LEU A 317 4.34 13.57 -12.33
C LEU A 317 3.82 12.14 -12.11
N LYS A 318 4.23 11.48 -11.03
CA LYS A 318 3.76 10.13 -10.68
C LYS A 318 2.32 10.12 -10.13
N SER A 319 1.76 11.28 -9.80
CA SER A 319 0.37 11.43 -9.32
C SER A 319 -0.67 11.45 -10.44
N ILE A 320 -0.22 11.54 -11.70
CA ILE A 320 -1.14 11.60 -12.85
C ILE A 320 -1.86 10.26 -13.00
N ASN A 321 -3.17 10.31 -12.77
CA ASN A 321 -4.11 9.22 -12.94
C ASN A 321 -4.45 8.98 -14.41
N SER A 322 -4.75 10.05 -15.16
CA SER A 322 -5.21 9.96 -16.54
C SER A 322 -5.08 11.28 -17.30
N ILE A 323 -5.01 11.18 -18.63
CA ILE A 323 -5.19 12.29 -19.56
C ILE A 323 -6.58 12.14 -20.19
N VAL A 324 -7.33 13.24 -20.25
CA VAL A 324 -8.69 13.27 -20.82
C VAL A 324 -8.81 14.30 -21.93
N SER A 325 -9.56 13.97 -22.98
CA SER A 325 -9.86 14.89 -24.09
C SER A 325 -11.14 14.50 -24.82
N VAL A 326 -11.38 15.14 -25.97
CA VAL A 326 -12.47 14.83 -26.91
C VAL A 326 -12.03 13.80 -27.95
N GLU A 327 -12.95 12.99 -28.47
CA GLU A 327 -12.69 11.94 -29.48
C GLU A 327 -11.94 12.40 -30.72
N ILE A 328 -12.14 13.63 -31.22
CA ILE A 328 -11.38 14.15 -32.37
C ILE A 328 -9.87 14.20 -32.08
N LYS A 329 -9.46 14.13 -30.81
CA LYS A 329 -8.07 14.06 -30.35
C LYS A 329 -7.57 12.65 -30.05
N LYS A 330 -8.40 11.62 -30.21
CA LYS A 330 -8.04 10.22 -29.97
C LYS A 330 -6.79 9.80 -30.72
N ASP A 331 -6.56 10.32 -31.92
CA ASP A 331 -5.41 9.96 -32.77
C ASP A 331 -4.26 10.96 -32.76
N GLU A 332 -4.29 11.96 -31.88
CA GLU A 332 -3.21 12.94 -31.79
C GLU A 332 -1.94 12.31 -31.20
N LYS A 333 -0.87 12.26 -32.02
CA LYS A 333 0.41 11.64 -31.65
C LYS A 333 0.99 12.23 -30.37
N ALA A 334 0.99 13.55 -30.22
CA ALA A 334 1.56 14.22 -29.05
C ALA A 334 0.89 13.80 -27.73
N ILE A 335 -0.44 13.65 -27.72
CA ILE A 335 -1.17 13.25 -26.51
C ILE A 335 -0.91 11.77 -26.19
N LYS A 336 -0.86 10.91 -27.20
CA LYS A 336 -0.49 9.48 -27.02
C LYS A 336 0.92 9.34 -26.45
N GLU A 337 1.89 10.10 -26.96
CA GLU A 337 3.26 10.08 -26.47
C GLU A 337 3.40 10.66 -25.06
N LEU A 338 2.60 11.68 -24.72
CA LEU A 338 2.52 12.18 -23.34
C LEU A 338 1.92 11.13 -22.39
N SER A 339 0.85 10.44 -22.78
CA SER A 339 0.24 9.35 -22.01
C SER A 339 1.22 8.23 -21.72
N LYS A 340 2.01 7.81 -22.73
CA LYS A 340 3.10 6.83 -22.54
C LYS A 340 4.18 7.35 -21.59
N PHE A 341 4.61 8.60 -21.78
CA PHE A 341 5.63 9.23 -20.93
C PHE A 341 5.21 9.29 -19.45
N LEU A 342 3.94 9.60 -19.18
CA LEU A 342 3.38 9.65 -17.82
C LEU A 342 2.96 8.28 -17.29
N GLY A 343 2.93 7.24 -18.13
CA GLY A 343 2.47 5.91 -17.74
C GLY A 343 1.01 5.85 -17.29
N CYS A 344 0.14 6.69 -17.90
CA CYS A 344 -1.26 6.81 -17.52
C CYS A 344 -2.18 6.66 -18.75
N PRO A 345 -3.44 6.20 -18.59
CA PRO A 345 -4.38 6.06 -19.69
C PRO A 345 -4.76 7.41 -20.32
N PHE A 346 -4.90 7.40 -21.66
CA PHE A 346 -5.53 8.47 -22.41
C PHE A 346 -6.98 8.11 -22.72
N ILE A 347 -7.91 8.87 -22.17
CA ILE A 347 -9.36 8.66 -22.28
C ILE A 347 -9.96 9.78 -23.12
N THR A 348 -10.85 9.44 -24.05
CA THR A 348 -11.56 10.42 -24.87
C THR A 348 -13.06 10.27 -24.71
N TYR A 349 -13.76 11.39 -24.76
CA TYR A 349 -15.22 11.45 -24.72
C TYR A 349 -15.79 11.99 -26.02
N SER A 350 -16.95 11.48 -26.41
CA SER A 350 -17.71 11.97 -27.55
C SER A 350 -18.20 13.40 -27.32
N LEU A 351 -18.52 14.10 -28.42
CA LEU A 351 -19.12 15.43 -28.34
C LEU A 351 -20.46 15.42 -27.60
N GLU A 352 -21.25 14.35 -27.75
CA GLU A 352 -22.54 14.21 -27.09
C GLU A 352 -22.40 14.05 -25.56
N GLU A 353 -21.36 13.36 -25.09
CA GLU A 353 -21.06 13.28 -23.67
C GLU A 353 -20.60 14.64 -23.11
N ILE A 354 -19.72 15.34 -23.83
CA ILE A 354 -19.22 16.66 -23.43
C ILE A 354 -20.37 17.68 -23.36
N LYS A 355 -21.30 17.68 -24.33
CA LYS A 355 -22.47 18.56 -24.35
C LYS A 355 -23.32 18.47 -23.08
N LYS A 356 -23.41 17.29 -22.46
CA LYS A 356 -24.20 17.08 -21.23
C LYS A 356 -23.68 17.90 -20.05
N VAL A 357 -22.37 18.19 -20.02
CA VAL A 357 -21.73 18.85 -18.87
C VAL A 357 -21.11 20.21 -19.20
N GLU A 358 -20.95 20.57 -20.48
CA GLU A 358 -20.23 21.78 -20.88
C GLU A 358 -20.83 23.08 -20.36
N HIS A 359 -22.15 23.10 -20.08
CA HIS A 359 -22.88 24.27 -19.60
C HIS A 359 -22.39 24.75 -18.22
N LYS A 360 -21.70 23.89 -17.46
CA LYS A 360 -21.09 24.24 -16.16
C LYS A 360 -19.81 25.06 -16.29
N PHE A 361 -19.24 25.16 -17.49
CA PHE A 361 -17.91 25.72 -17.71
C PHE A 361 -17.92 26.87 -18.71
N LYS A 362 -16.92 27.75 -18.60
CA LYS A 362 -16.77 28.89 -19.52
C LYS A 362 -16.43 28.40 -20.93
N GLY A 363 -17.35 28.63 -21.86
CA GLY A 363 -17.19 28.27 -23.26
C GLY A 363 -16.34 29.26 -24.07
N SER A 364 -16.00 28.85 -25.29
CA SER A 364 -15.38 29.67 -26.34
C SER A 364 -16.14 29.54 -27.64
N ASP A 365 -16.55 30.68 -28.21
CA ASP A 365 -17.28 30.72 -29.49
C ASP A 365 -16.48 30.11 -30.64
N PHE A 366 -15.16 30.27 -30.62
CA PHE A 366 -14.26 29.65 -31.60
C PHE A 366 -14.32 28.12 -31.53
N VAL A 367 -14.27 27.54 -30.32
CA VAL A 367 -14.32 26.09 -30.13
C VAL A 367 -15.71 25.57 -30.52
N ARG A 368 -16.78 26.30 -30.14
CA ARG A 368 -18.15 25.94 -30.49
C ARG A 368 -18.37 25.90 -32.01
N LYS A 369 -17.83 26.87 -32.74
CA LYS A 369 -17.87 26.89 -34.21
C LYS A 369 -17.06 25.77 -34.86
N THR A 370 -15.97 25.33 -34.23
CA THR A 370 -15.05 24.33 -34.81
C THR A 370 -15.50 22.89 -34.57
N ILE A 371 -15.97 22.58 -33.36
CA ILE A 371 -16.26 21.20 -32.93
C ILE A 371 -17.65 21.03 -32.29
N GLY A 372 -18.48 22.08 -32.26
CA GLY A 372 -19.86 22.01 -31.74
C GLY A 372 -20.02 22.19 -30.23
N VAL A 373 -18.92 22.27 -29.46
CA VAL A 373 -18.89 22.47 -28.00
C VAL A 373 -18.03 23.66 -27.62
N GLY A 374 -18.39 24.40 -26.57
CA GLY A 374 -17.70 25.60 -26.10
C GLY A 374 -16.46 25.31 -25.24
N SER A 375 -16.40 24.17 -24.54
CA SER A 375 -15.22 23.75 -23.78
C SER A 375 -15.00 22.23 -23.90
N VAL A 376 -13.76 21.80 -23.69
CA VAL A 376 -13.37 20.38 -23.78
C VAL A 376 -12.62 19.96 -22.51
N CYS A 377 -11.55 20.68 -22.15
CA CYS A 377 -10.66 20.30 -21.05
C CYS A 377 -11.41 20.05 -19.72
N GLU A 378 -12.13 21.05 -19.21
CA GLU A 378 -12.84 20.92 -17.92
C GLU A 378 -14.04 19.94 -18.01
N PRO A 379 -14.90 19.98 -19.05
CA PRO A 379 -15.92 18.95 -19.26
C PRO A 379 -15.40 17.52 -19.25
N SER A 380 -14.25 17.26 -19.90
CA SER A 380 -13.66 15.92 -19.93
C SER A 380 -13.12 15.49 -18.56
N ILE A 381 -12.66 16.43 -17.72
CA ILE A 381 -12.27 16.14 -16.33
C ILE A 381 -13.51 15.80 -15.49
N GLU A 382 -14.59 16.58 -15.62
CA GLU A 382 -15.87 16.33 -14.94
C GLU A 382 -16.42 14.94 -15.29
N LEU A 383 -16.41 14.57 -16.59
CA LEU A 383 -16.86 13.25 -17.05
C LEU A 383 -16.02 12.10 -16.46
N LYS A 384 -14.75 12.36 -16.13
CA LYS A 384 -13.88 11.39 -15.45
C LYS A 384 -14.19 11.24 -13.95
N GLY A 385 -15.06 12.10 -13.41
CA GLY A 385 -15.39 12.23 -12.00
C GLY A 385 -14.49 13.19 -11.23
N GLY A 386 -13.69 14.00 -11.93
CA GLY A 386 -12.71 14.90 -11.30
C GLY A 386 -13.28 16.27 -10.96
N LYS A 387 -12.85 16.83 -9.84
CA LYS A 387 -13.07 18.24 -9.47
C LYS A 387 -11.96 19.10 -10.06
N ILE A 388 -12.31 20.23 -10.68
CA ILE A 388 -11.31 21.16 -11.23
C ILE A 388 -10.51 21.80 -10.09
N ILE A 389 -9.19 21.67 -10.15
CA ILE A 389 -8.25 22.36 -9.24
C ILE A 389 -7.49 23.47 -9.96
N LYS A 390 -7.39 23.40 -11.30
CA LYS A 390 -6.87 24.47 -12.15
C LYS A 390 -7.71 24.60 -13.41
N GLU A 391 -8.29 25.78 -13.60
CA GLU A 391 -9.00 26.13 -14.83
C GLU A 391 -8.09 26.07 -16.06
N LYS A 392 -8.71 25.95 -17.24
CA LYS A 392 -7.99 25.82 -18.51
C LYS A 392 -7.05 27.00 -18.79
N GLN A 393 -5.76 26.71 -18.84
CA GLN A 393 -4.72 27.61 -19.31
C GLN A 393 -4.53 27.50 -20.82
N LYS A 394 -4.41 28.64 -21.50
CA LYS A 394 -4.04 28.71 -22.92
C LYS A 394 -2.52 28.83 -23.02
N LEU A 395 -1.89 27.81 -23.59
CA LEU A 395 -0.46 27.76 -23.89
C LEU A 395 -0.26 27.89 -25.40
N THR A 396 0.98 27.95 -25.87
CA THR A 396 1.32 28.12 -27.28
C THR A 396 0.82 26.95 -28.12
N GLY A 397 -0.41 27.03 -28.63
CA GLY A 397 -1.04 26.00 -29.47
C GLY A 397 -1.62 24.80 -28.71
N MET A 398 -1.63 24.81 -27.37
CA MET A 398 -2.29 23.81 -26.53
C MET A 398 -3.06 24.43 -25.37
N THR A 399 -3.93 23.65 -24.76
CA THR A 399 -4.67 24.00 -23.55
C THR A 399 -4.58 22.88 -22.53
N LEU A 400 -4.39 23.25 -21.27
CA LEU A 400 -4.31 22.31 -20.15
C LEU A 400 -5.21 22.79 -19.03
N ALA A 401 -6.05 21.90 -18.50
CA ALA A 401 -6.74 22.05 -17.22
C ALA A 401 -6.34 20.89 -16.31
N ILE A 402 -6.45 21.08 -15.01
CA ILE A 402 -6.07 20.07 -14.01
C ILE A 402 -7.25 19.82 -13.08
N GLY A 403 -7.55 18.55 -12.84
CA GLY A 403 -8.50 18.12 -11.83
C GLY A 403 -7.96 17.06 -10.91
N LYS A 404 -8.76 16.77 -9.87
CA LYS A 404 -8.49 15.76 -8.85
C LYS A 404 -9.68 14.82 -8.74
N VAL A 405 -9.44 13.50 -8.82
CA VAL A 405 -10.46 12.44 -8.69
C VAL A 405 -10.47 11.80 -7.32
#